data_AF-A0A7J6MPY7-F1
#
_entry.id   AF-A0A7J6MPY7-F1
#
_cell.length_a   1.000
_cell.length_b   1.000
_cell.length_c   1.000
_cell.angle_alpha   90.00
_cell.angle_beta   90.00
_cell.angle_gamma   90.00
#
_symmetry.space_group_name_H-M   'P 1'
#
loop_
_entity.id
_entity.type
_entity.pdbx_description
1 polymer ?
#
loop_
_entity_poly.entity_id
_entity_poly.type
_entity_poly.pdbx_seq_one_letter_code
_entity_poly.pdbx_strand_id
1 'polypeptide(L)'
;MTDSSEVVKTCRHHGCGKKYTDATNGPEACRYHPGWPVFQDIKKTWTCCGAVKYDWDEFMQIPGCAVGEHTDVKPVKPGVGQAKAEDQAASVQSSTPQRIDTNSSGLVTMPSSAPVRIDTTEKESKNTPAPALSVEKVEEKPQVEMKPLVTPSGKYRCCHVGCGKEYDPEDNVEGCCHYHDGKPVFHDLKKEWSCCGARSYDWDDFMALPKCKTGKHEPKMVKAA
;
A
#
# COMPACT_ATOMS: atom_id res chain seq x y z
N MET A 1 7.47 26.99 49.31
CA MET A 1 6.16 26.34 49.04
C MET A 1 6.35 25.43 47.83
N THR A 2 5.61 24.34 47.73
CA THR A 2 5.79 23.33 46.68
C THR A 2 5.39 23.86 45.30
N ASP A 3 6.32 23.78 44.34
CA ASP A 3 6.02 23.93 42.92
C ASP A 3 5.26 22.68 42.45
N SER A 4 3.93 22.73 42.51
CA SER A 4 3.07 21.67 41.97
C SER A 4 2.92 21.86 40.46
N SER A 5 3.98 21.54 39.71
CA SER A 5 3.95 21.51 38.25
C SER A 5 3.04 20.38 37.76
N GLU A 6 1.80 20.72 37.41
CA GLU A 6 0.83 19.76 36.87
C GLU A 6 1.35 19.14 35.57
N VAL A 7 1.52 17.81 35.55
CA VAL A 7 2.04 17.09 34.39
C VAL A 7 0.97 17.00 33.30
N VAL A 8 1.05 17.90 32.31
CA VAL A 8 0.17 17.92 31.14
C VAL A 8 0.51 16.79 30.17
N LYS A 9 -0.35 15.76 30.13
CA LYS A 9 -0.26 14.60 29.23
C LYS A 9 -1.02 14.86 27.93
N THR A 10 -0.75 14.06 26.88
CA THR A 10 -1.43 14.22 25.58
C THR A 10 -2.17 12.94 25.20
N CYS A 11 -3.49 13.06 25.06
CA CYS A 11 -4.36 11.93 24.77
C CYS A 11 -4.04 11.30 23.40
N ARG A 12 -3.77 9.99 23.40
CA ARG A 12 -3.44 9.22 22.20
C ARG A 12 -4.61 8.40 21.62
N HIS A 13 -5.80 8.55 22.17
CA HIS A 13 -7.02 8.04 21.53
C HIS A 13 -7.25 8.71 20.18
N HIS A 14 -7.72 7.94 19.19
CA HIS A 14 -7.95 8.44 17.83
C HIS A 14 -9.06 9.50 17.80
N GLY A 15 -8.81 10.61 17.10
CA GLY A 15 -9.74 11.74 17.03
C GLY A 15 -9.80 12.62 18.28
N CYS A 16 -9.01 12.34 19.33
CA CYS A 16 -8.95 13.21 20.51
C CYS A 16 -7.79 14.20 20.47
N GLY A 17 -6.54 13.74 20.63
CA GLY A 17 -5.33 14.58 20.60
C GLY A 17 -5.23 15.67 21.68
N LYS A 18 -6.22 15.79 22.59
CA LYS A 18 -6.27 16.84 23.60
C LYS A 18 -5.20 16.66 24.67
N LYS A 19 -4.70 17.78 25.18
CA LYS A 19 -3.89 17.84 26.39
C LYS A 19 -4.79 17.75 27.62
N TYR A 20 -4.39 16.98 28.62
CA TYR A 20 -5.15 16.75 29.85
C TYR A 20 -4.22 16.61 31.07
N THR A 21 -4.77 16.81 32.26
CA THR A 21 -4.11 16.49 33.54
C THR A 21 -4.87 15.38 34.24
N ASP A 22 -4.23 14.58 35.08
CA ASP A 22 -4.91 13.47 35.78
C ASP A 22 -6.06 13.99 36.68
N ALA A 23 -5.95 15.22 37.20
CA ALA A 23 -7.00 15.88 37.98
C ALA A 23 -8.24 16.32 37.17
N THR A 24 -8.14 16.44 35.84
CA THR A 24 -9.25 16.80 34.95
C THR A 24 -9.78 15.61 34.14
N ASN A 25 -9.24 14.41 34.38
CA ASN A 25 -9.55 13.21 33.62
C ASN A 25 -10.82 12.51 34.14
N GLY A 26 -11.99 13.05 33.82
CA GLY A 26 -13.28 12.41 34.10
C GLY A 26 -13.61 11.28 33.11
N PRO A 27 -14.54 10.36 33.47
CA PRO A 27 -14.96 9.25 32.62
C PRO A 27 -15.65 9.67 31.32
N GLU A 28 -16.00 10.95 31.16
CA GLU A 28 -16.56 11.51 29.93
C GLU A 28 -15.70 12.63 29.29
N ALA A 29 -14.47 12.84 29.76
CA ALA A 29 -13.61 13.93 29.28
C ALA A 29 -13.12 13.71 27.83
N CYS A 30 -12.86 12.46 27.45
CA CYS A 30 -12.38 12.08 26.13
C CYS A 30 -13.53 11.61 25.23
N ARG A 31 -13.76 12.31 24.11
CA ARG A 31 -14.54 11.79 22.97
C ARG A 31 -13.58 11.30 21.90
N TYR A 32 -13.70 10.05 21.47
CA TYR A 32 -12.72 9.41 20.58
C TYR A 32 -13.29 8.26 19.74
N HIS A 33 -12.49 7.76 18.82
CA HIS A 33 -12.78 6.56 18.04
C HIS A 33 -11.97 5.37 18.60
N PRO A 34 -12.61 4.30 19.12
CA PRO A 34 -11.91 3.10 19.59
C PRO A 34 -11.48 2.19 18.42
N GLY A 35 -12.07 2.39 17.24
CA GLY A 35 -11.75 1.67 16.02
C GLY A 35 -10.59 2.30 15.24
N TRP A 36 -10.10 1.55 14.26
CA TRP A 36 -9.04 1.96 13.35
C TRP A 36 -9.59 2.68 12.10
N PRO A 37 -8.84 3.64 11.55
CA PRO A 37 -9.13 4.22 10.25
C PRO A 37 -8.79 3.20 9.14
N VAL A 38 -9.70 3.04 8.19
CA VAL A 38 -9.56 2.19 7.00
C VAL A 38 -9.66 3.06 5.76
N PHE A 39 -8.71 2.89 4.84
CA PHE A 39 -8.61 3.61 3.58
C PHE A 39 -8.76 2.62 2.43
N GLN A 40 -9.85 2.72 1.69
CA GLN A 40 -10.21 1.86 0.55
C GLN A 40 -10.88 2.76 -0.48
N ASP A 41 -10.66 2.57 -1.79
CA ASP A 41 -11.40 3.28 -2.85
C ASP A 41 -11.59 4.80 -2.61
N ILE A 42 -10.52 5.48 -2.20
CA ILE A 42 -10.44 6.92 -1.87
C ILE A 42 -11.23 7.33 -0.58
N LYS A 43 -12.24 6.56 -0.18
CA LYS A 43 -12.99 6.74 1.08
C LYS A 43 -12.15 6.38 2.32
N LYS A 44 -12.39 7.14 3.39
CA LYS A 44 -11.72 7.08 4.69
C LYS A 44 -12.80 6.77 5.73
N THR A 45 -12.68 5.63 6.41
CA THR A 45 -13.75 5.06 7.23
C THR A 45 -13.29 4.72 8.64
N TRP A 46 -14.04 5.06 9.67
CA TRP A 46 -13.80 4.58 11.04
C TRP A 46 -14.49 3.24 11.28
N THR A 47 -13.73 2.19 11.63
CA THR A 47 -14.29 0.84 11.87
C THR A 47 -15.24 0.73 13.07
N CYS A 48 -15.17 1.66 14.03
CA CYS A 48 -16.03 1.67 15.22
C CYS A 48 -17.44 2.23 15.01
N CYS A 49 -17.63 3.11 14.04
CA CYS A 49 -18.91 3.79 13.81
C CYS A 49 -19.34 3.85 12.34
N GLY A 50 -18.53 3.31 11.42
CA GLY A 50 -18.81 3.33 9.99
C GLY A 50 -18.77 4.72 9.35
N ALA A 51 -18.34 5.76 10.06
CA ALA A 51 -18.32 7.13 9.53
C ALA A 51 -17.34 7.24 8.36
N VAL A 52 -17.85 7.61 7.18
CA VAL A 52 -17.12 7.70 5.91
C VAL A 52 -16.91 9.16 5.50
N LYS A 53 -15.70 9.51 5.08
CA LYS A 53 -15.37 10.77 4.39
C LYS A 53 -14.46 10.54 3.19
N TYR A 54 -14.55 11.42 2.19
CA TYR A 54 -13.71 11.35 0.99
C TYR A 54 -12.53 12.32 1.07
N ASP A 55 -12.69 13.46 1.73
CA ASP A 55 -11.58 14.36 2.04
C ASP A 55 -10.84 13.98 3.34
N TRP A 56 -9.56 14.36 3.46
CA TRP A 56 -8.74 14.10 4.65
C TRP A 56 -9.06 15.02 5.84
N ASP A 57 -9.28 16.31 5.59
CA ASP A 57 -9.55 17.27 6.66
C ASP A 57 -10.92 16.98 7.28
N GLU A 58 -11.94 16.76 6.44
CA GLU A 58 -13.26 16.29 6.89
C GLU A 58 -13.20 15.00 7.72
N PHE A 59 -12.28 14.08 7.39
CA PHE A 59 -12.11 12.82 8.12
C PHE A 59 -11.52 13.03 9.52
N MET A 60 -10.58 13.96 9.65
CA MET A 60 -9.98 14.35 10.94
C MET A 60 -10.97 15.13 11.82
N GLN A 61 -11.93 15.83 11.22
CA GLN A 61 -13.01 16.53 11.92
C GLN A 61 -14.15 15.61 12.42
N ILE A 62 -14.19 14.32 12.06
CA ILE A 62 -15.26 13.41 12.50
C ILE A 62 -15.23 13.28 14.04
N PRO A 63 -16.29 13.70 14.76
CA PRO A 63 -16.31 13.65 16.22
C PRO A 63 -16.23 12.19 16.71
N GLY A 64 -15.47 11.98 17.79
CA GLY A 64 -15.32 10.67 18.42
C GLY A 64 -16.66 10.04 18.80
N CYS A 65 -16.87 8.79 18.38
CA CYS A 65 -18.10 8.05 18.61
C CYS A 65 -18.22 7.39 19.99
N ALA A 66 -17.10 7.17 20.67
CA ALA A 66 -17.03 6.69 22.05
C ALA A 66 -16.65 7.82 23.02
N VAL A 67 -16.95 7.59 24.29
CA VAL A 67 -16.70 8.49 25.41
C VAL A 67 -15.93 7.71 26.48
N GLY A 68 -14.99 8.34 27.17
CA GLY A 68 -14.15 7.69 28.18
C GLY A 68 -13.14 8.65 28.81
N GLU A 69 -12.20 8.09 29.57
CA GLU A 69 -11.03 8.81 30.09
C GLU A 69 -9.98 9.03 28.99
N HIS A 70 -9.15 10.06 29.14
CA HIS A 70 -7.96 10.24 28.33
C HIS A 70 -6.84 9.29 28.75
N THR A 71 -6.11 8.75 27.78
CA THR A 71 -4.91 7.92 28.01
C THR A 71 -3.68 8.43 27.29
N ASP A 72 -2.52 8.29 27.94
CA ASP A 72 -1.18 8.53 27.40
C ASP A 72 -0.59 7.26 26.74
N VAL A 73 -1.36 6.16 26.67
CA VAL A 73 -0.99 4.92 25.97
C VAL A 73 -1.50 4.96 24.53
N LYS A 74 -0.66 4.57 23.55
CA LYS A 74 -1.09 4.46 22.16
C LYS A 74 -1.91 3.17 21.98
N PRO A 75 -3.12 3.20 21.42
CA PRO A 75 -3.89 1.98 21.14
C PRO A 75 -3.12 1.06 20.19
N VAL A 76 -3.16 -0.25 20.46
CA VAL A 76 -2.50 -1.28 19.65
C VAL A 76 -3.48 -1.85 18.63
N LYS A 77 -3.04 -2.06 17.39
CA LYS A 77 -3.86 -2.67 16.33
C LYS A 77 -4.15 -4.14 16.66
N PRO A 78 -5.41 -4.57 16.76
CA PRO A 78 -5.74 -6.00 16.78
C PRO A 78 -5.25 -6.65 15.49
N GLY A 79 -4.45 -7.71 15.59
CA GLY A 79 -4.00 -8.51 14.45
C GLY A 79 -2.58 -8.25 13.93
N VAL A 80 -1.80 -7.34 14.52
CA VAL A 80 -0.33 -7.30 14.27
C VAL A 80 0.33 -8.27 15.24
N GLY A 81 1.17 -9.18 14.72
CA GLY A 81 1.70 -10.32 15.47
C GLY A 81 2.38 -9.94 16.79
N GLN A 82 1.98 -10.60 17.87
CA GLN A 82 2.59 -10.44 19.19
C GLN A 82 3.99 -11.07 19.22
N ALA A 83 5.01 -10.27 19.48
CA ALA A 83 6.28 -10.77 19.97
C ALA A 83 6.19 -10.95 21.50
N LYS A 84 6.53 -12.15 21.96
CA LYS A 84 6.77 -12.53 23.38
C LYS A 84 7.85 -11.61 23.99
N ALA A 85 8.00 -11.41 25.31
CA ALA A 85 7.52 -12.11 26.51
C ALA A 85 7.67 -11.15 27.74
N GLU A 86 7.32 -11.43 29.01
CA GLU A 86 6.54 -12.49 29.70
C GLU A 86 6.10 -11.93 31.09
N ASP A 87 5.11 -12.56 31.74
CA ASP A 87 4.96 -12.79 33.20
C ASP A 87 4.66 -11.67 34.25
N GLN A 88 3.50 -11.77 34.93
CA GLN A 88 3.44 -12.23 36.33
C GLN A 88 2.02 -12.64 36.81
N ALA A 89 2.00 -13.66 37.66
CA ALA A 89 0.88 -14.53 38.04
C ALA A 89 -0.26 -13.95 38.92
N ALA A 90 -1.46 -14.53 38.75
CA ALA A 90 -2.38 -15.07 39.79
C ALA A 90 -3.80 -15.21 39.18
N SER A 91 -4.73 -16.10 39.56
CA SER A 91 -4.82 -17.37 40.30
C SER A 91 -6.33 -17.69 40.36
N VAL A 92 -6.69 -18.95 40.64
CA VAL A 92 -8.04 -19.50 40.99
C VAL A 92 -9.23 -19.46 39.99
N GLN A 93 -9.59 -20.68 39.54
CA GLN A 93 -10.94 -21.31 39.57
C GLN A 93 -12.09 -20.72 38.72
N SER A 94 -13.07 -21.47 38.19
CA SER A 94 -13.31 -22.89 37.89
C SER A 94 -14.80 -23.01 37.54
N SER A 95 -15.18 -23.31 36.29
CA SER A 95 -16.48 -23.96 35.99
C SER A 95 -16.58 -24.41 34.53
N THR A 96 -16.54 -25.73 34.32
CA THR A 96 -17.08 -26.39 33.13
C THR A 96 -18.62 -26.37 33.14
N PRO A 97 -19.26 -26.58 31.98
CA PRO A 97 -19.88 -27.90 31.81
C PRO A 97 -19.50 -28.60 30.49
N GLN A 98 -19.69 -29.92 30.49
CA GLN A 98 -19.37 -30.82 29.38
C GLN A 98 -20.34 -30.73 28.19
N ARG A 99 -19.88 -31.30 27.08
CA ARG A 99 -20.66 -31.64 25.88
C ARG A 99 -21.80 -32.62 26.18
N ILE A 100 -22.79 -32.62 25.29
CA ILE A 100 -23.47 -33.85 24.87
C ILE A 100 -23.28 -34.01 23.36
N ASP A 101 -22.82 -35.18 22.95
CA ASP A 101 -22.56 -35.53 21.56
C ASP A 101 -23.85 -35.97 20.85
N THR A 102 -23.89 -35.84 19.52
CA THR A 102 -24.60 -36.84 18.69
C THR A 102 -24.04 -36.85 17.27
N ASN A 103 -23.49 -38.00 16.88
CA ASN A 103 -23.02 -38.29 15.53
C ASN A 103 -24.21 -38.65 14.63
N SER A 104 -24.25 -38.14 13.40
CA SER A 104 -24.94 -38.81 12.30
C SER A 104 -24.36 -38.42 10.93
N SER A 105 -23.93 -39.44 10.20
CA SER A 105 -23.57 -39.35 8.78
C SER A 105 -24.72 -38.81 7.94
N GLY A 106 -24.43 -37.87 7.04
CA GLY A 106 -25.42 -37.26 6.16
C GLY A 106 -24.81 -36.83 4.83
N LEU A 107 -24.55 -37.79 3.95
CA LEU A 107 -24.23 -37.52 2.55
C LEU A 107 -25.45 -36.88 1.88
N VAL A 108 -25.39 -35.59 1.58
CA VAL A 108 -26.39 -34.90 0.74
C VAL A 108 -25.72 -34.25 -0.48
N THR A 109 -25.69 -35.02 -1.56
CA THR A 109 -25.48 -34.54 -2.93
C THR A 109 -26.66 -33.67 -3.36
N MET A 110 -26.43 -32.54 -4.06
CA MET A 110 -27.28 -31.93 -5.12
C MET A 110 -26.81 -30.49 -5.42
N PRO A 111 -27.10 -29.91 -6.61
CA PRO A 111 -27.00 -30.54 -7.93
C PRO A 111 -26.26 -29.65 -8.96
N SER A 112 -25.95 -30.23 -10.12
CA SER A 112 -25.42 -29.52 -11.29
C SER A 112 -26.44 -28.58 -11.93
N SER A 113 -25.99 -27.42 -12.42
CA SER A 113 -26.67 -26.65 -13.48
C SER A 113 -25.64 -25.78 -14.22
N ALA A 114 -25.33 -26.19 -15.45
CA ALA A 114 -24.51 -25.44 -16.40
C ALA A 114 -25.43 -24.78 -17.47
N PRO A 115 -24.90 -24.09 -18.49
CA PRO A 115 -24.81 -22.64 -18.48
C PRO A 115 -25.80 -21.97 -19.45
N VAL A 116 -26.32 -20.80 -19.08
CA VAL A 116 -27.08 -19.96 -20.02
C VAL A 116 -26.10 -19.18 -20.89
N ARG A 117 -26.06 -19.54 -22.19
CA ARG A 117 -25.37 -18.77 -23.23
C ARG A 117 -26.26 -17.61 -23.66
N ILE A 118 -25.73 -16.39 -23.66
CA ILE A 118 -26.22 -15.33 -24.54
C ILE A 118 -25.12 -15.04 -25.55
N ASP A 119 -25.38 -15.45 -26.78
CA ASP A 119 -24.63 -15.11 -27.98
C ASP A 119 -25.21 -13.82 -28.58
N THR A 120 -24.61 -13.31 -29.67
CA THR A 120 -24.94 -12.05 -30.37
C THR A 120 -24.52 -10.78 -29.58
N THR A 121 -23.89 -9.75 -30.17
CA THR A 121 -23.53 -9.49 -31.58
C THR A 121 -22.14 -8.85 -31.70
N GLU A 122 -21.38 -9.22 -32.73
CA GLU A 122 -20.38 -8.33 -33.31
C GLU A 122 -20.99 -6.98 -33.71
N LYS A 123 -20.25 -5.89 -33.49
CA LYS A 123 -20.34 -4.72 -34.37
C LYS A 123 -19.02 -4.00 -34.48
N GLU A 124 -18.32 -4.31 -35.55
CA GLU A 124 -17.10 -3.65 -36.00
C GLU A 124 -17.38 -2.20 -36.46
N SER A 125 -16.29 -1.42 -36.55
CA SER A 125 -16.13 -0.25 -37.40
C SER A 125 -17.02 0.98 -37.14
N LYS A 126 -16.40 2.00 -36.52
CA LYS A 126 -16.12 3.21 -37.31
C LYS A 126 -14.86 3.97 -36.86
N ASN A 127 -13.74 3.64 -37.51
CA ASN A 127 -12.61 4.56 -37.60
C ASN A 127 -13.07 5.84 -38.33
N THR A 128 -12.71 7.02 -37.83
CA THR A 128 -12.78 8.27 -38.59
C THR A 128 -11.50 9.07 -38.31
N PRO A 129 -10.64 9.31 -39.31
CA PRO A 129 -9.44 10.11 -39.12
C PRO A 129 -9.80 11.59 -38.98
N ALA A 130 -9.32 12.24 -37.92
CA ALA A 130 -9.30 13.70 -37.85
C ALA A 130 -8.19 14.25 -38.78
N PRO A 131 -8.42 15.38 -39.47
CA PRO A 131 -7.56 15.81 -40.58
C PRO A 131 -6.22 16.39 -40.13
N ALA A 132 -5.21 16.20 -40.98
CA ALA A 132 -3.89 16.83 -40.83
C ALA A 132 -3.91 18.29 -41.30
N LEU A 133 -3.50 19.19 -40.41
CA LEU A 133 -3.10 20.59 -40.60
C LEU A 133 -2.22 20.97 -39.40
N SER A 134 -1.15 21.76 -39.48
CA SER A 134 -0.21 22.02 -40.57
C SER A 134 0.98 22.77 -39.99
N VAL A 135 2.19 22.54 -40.52
CA VAL A 135 3.38 23.42 -40.44
C VAL A 135 3.91 23.78 -39.04
N GLU A 136 5.00 23.10 -38.69
CA GLU A 136 6.24 23.66 -38.14
C GLU A 136 6.21 24.92 -37.26
N LYS A 137 6.50 24.72 -35.98
CA LYS A 137 7.36 25.63 -35.22
C LYS A 137 8.47 24.81 -34.55
N VAL A 138 9.58 24.64 -35.25
CA VAL A 138 10.82 24.11 -34.65
C VAL A 138 11.43 25.23 -33.80
N GLU A 139 10.95 25.35 -32.56
CA GLU A 139 11.74 25.98 -31.52
C GLU A 139 12.88 25.03 -31.16
N GLU A 140 14.07 25.37 -31.63
CA GLU A 140 15.31 24.68 -31.32
C GLU A 140 15.54 24.70 -29.81
N LYS A 141 15.16 23.60 -29.14
CA LYS A 141 15.57 23.37 -27.75
C LYS A 141 17.11 23.31 -27.73
N PRO A 142 17.78 23.99 -26.78
CA PRO A 142 19.23 23.90 -26.67
C PRO A 142 19.62 22.43 -26.50
N GLN A 143 20.56 21.98 -27.34
CA GLN A 143 21.06 20.61 -27.30
C GLN A 143 21.87 20.42 -26.02
N VAL A 144 21.19 19.99 -24.94
CA VAL A 144 21.86 19.68 -23.68
C VAL A 144 22.65 18.38 -23.85
N GLU A 145 23.97 18.51 -23.93
CA GLU A 145 24.90 17.40 -24.08
C GLU A 145 24.71 16.36 -22.96
N MET A 146 24.20 15.19 -23.33
CA MET A 146 23.97 14.08 -22.41
C MET A 146 25.18 13.14 -22.41
N LYS A 147 25.71 12.84 -21.22
CA LYS A 147 26.89 11.99 -21.02
C LYS A 147 26.51 10.72 -20.24
N PRO A 148 27.18 9.58 -20.46
CA PRO A 148 27.00 8.40 -19.63
C PRO A 148 27.24 8.71 -18.15
N LEU A 149 26.38 8.21 -17.26
CA LEU A 149 26.59 8.29 -15.82
C LEU A 149 27.75 7.36 -15.42
N VAL A 150 28.93 7.98 -15.28
CA VAL A 150 30.11 7.34 -14.69
C VAL A 150 30.00 7.40 -13.17
N THR A 151 30.19 6.26 -12.50
CA THR A 151 30.19 6.17 -11.05
C THR A 151 31.58 6.56 -10.51
N PRO A 152 31.73 6.86 -9.19
CA PRO A 152 33.04 7.20 -8.62
C PRO A 152 34.13 6.13 -8.85
N SER A 153 33.71 4.88 -9.12
CA SER A 153 34.57 3.74 -9.44
C SER A 153 34.93 3.61 -10.93
N GLY A 154 34.57 4.59 -11.77
CA GLY A 154 34.83 4.58 -13.22
C GLY A 154 33.85 3.75 -14.06
N LYS A 155 32.86 3.08 -13.43
CA LYS A 155 31.93 2.17 -14.10
C LYS A 155 30.71 2.89 -14.64
N TYR A 156 30.03 2.30 -15.62
CA TYR A 156 28.73 2.81 -16.08
C TYR A 156 27.60 2.15 -15.30
N ARG A 157 26.53 2.90 -15.01
CA ARG A 157 25.32 2.33 -14.40
C ARG A 157 24.28 2.00 -15.46
N CYS A 158 23.75 0.78 -15.42
CA CYS A 158 22.77 0.29 -16.37
C CYS A 158 21.42 1.04 -16.23
N CYS A 159 20.84 1.47 -17.36
CA CYS A 159 19.57 2.19 -17.41
C CYS A 159 18.34 1.25 -17.35
N HIS A 160 18.50 -0.01 -17.76
CA HIS A 160 17.40 -0.96 -17.91
C HIS A 160 16.66 -1.23 -16.60
N VAL A 161 15.33 -1.27 -16.67
CA VAL A 161 14.45 -1.39 -15.50
C VAL A 161 14.59 -2.78 -14.87
N GLY A 162 14.76 -2.80 -13.55
CA GLY A 162 15.10 -4.01 -12.79
C GLY A 162 16.57 -4.43 -12.89
N CYS A 163 17.39 -3.86 -13.78
CA CYS A 163 18.82 -4.15 -13.80
C CYS A 163 19.59 -3.28 -12.80
N GLY A 164 19.73 -1.98 -13.08
CA GLY A 164 20.40 -1.00 -12.21
C GLY A 164 21.88 -1.25 -11.86
N LYS A 165 22.48 -2.35 -12.32
CA LYS A 165 23.85 -2.77 -12.01
C LYS A 165 24.89 -1.77 -12.55
N GLU A 166 26.02 -1.69 -11.87
CA GLU A 166 27.22 -1.05 -12.38
C GLU A 166 28.05 -2.07 -13.17
N TYR A 167 28.54 -1.68 -14.34
CA TYR A 167 29.23 -2.55 -15.28
C TYR A 167 30.36 -1.80 -15.98
N ASP A 168 31.38 -2.54 -16.38
CA ASP A 168 32.48 -2.01 -17.18
C ASP A 168 32.11 -2.15 -18.67
N PRO A 169 32.28 -1.10 -19.50
CA PRO A 169 31.86 -1.15 -20.89
C PRO A 169 32.63 -2.20 -21.73
N GLU A 170 33.83 -2.58 -21.28
CA GLU A 170 34.68 -3.58 -21.94
C GLU A 170 34.24 -5.03 -21.67
N ASP A 171 33.57 -5.30 -20.54
CA ASP A 171 33.08 -6.64 -20.14
C ASP A 171 31.61 -6.87 -20.55
N ASN A 172 31.02 -5.94 -21.31
CA ASN A 172 29.59 -5.91 -21.62
C ASN A 172 29.17 -6.91 -22.72
N VAL A 173 29.21 -8.20 -22.38
CA VAL A 173 28.80 -9.30 -23.27
C VAL A 173 27.28 -9.45 -23.36
N GLU A 174 26.82 -10.10 -24.44
CA GLU A 174 25.40 -10.36 -24.68
C GLU A 174 24.82 -11.31 -23.62
N GLY A 175 23.76 -10.89 -22.94
CA GLY A 175 23.07 -11.69 -21.93
C GLY A 175 23.39 -11.34 -20.47
N CYS A 176 24.42 -10.54 -20.18
CA CYS A 176 24.76 -10.12 -18.80
C CYS A 176 23.67 -9.27 -18.14
N CYS A 177 22.91 -8.50 -18.92
CA CYS A 177 21.80 -7.70 -18.43
C CYS A 177 20.49 -8.49 -18.50
N HIS A 178 19.95 -8.88 -17.35
CA HIS A 178 18.54 -9.30 -17.23
C HIS A 178 17.68 -8.09 -16.84
N TYR A 179 16.57 -7.84 -17.55
CA TYR A 179 15.73 -6.65 -17.36
C TYR A 179 14.28 -6.80 -17.84
N HIS A 180 13.46 -5.80 -17.50
CA HIS A 180 12.19 -5.53 -18.17
C HIS A 180 12.34 -4.33 -19.11
N ASP A 181 11.93 -4.52 -20.35
CA ASP A 181 11.89 -3.50 -21.42
C ASP A 181 10.51 -2.82 -21.52
N GLY A 182 9.51 -3.42 -20.89
CA GLY A 182 8.17 -2.86 -20.76
C GLY A 182 8.08 -1.85 -19.62
N LYS A 183 7.06 -1.00 -19.68
CA LYS A 183 6.75 -0.04 -18.62
C LYS A 183 5.98 -0.74 -17.49
N PRO A 184 6.09 -0.26 -16.24
CA PRO A 184 5.19 -0.67 -15.18
C PRO A 184 3.79 -0.11 -15.47
N VAL A 185 2.78 -0.97 -15.37
CA VAL A 185 1.36 -0.65 -15.57
C VAL A 185 0.64 -0.87 -14.24
N PHE A 186 -0.14 0.12 -13.83
CA PHE A 186 -0.88 0.09 -12.57
C PHE A 186 -2.38 0.23 -12.86
N HIS A 187 -3.15 -0.80 -12.52
CA HIS A 187 -4.60 -0.83 -12.73
C HIS A 187 -5.22 -1.75 -11.68
N ASP A 188 -6.34 -1.38 -11.07
CA ASP A 188 -7.08 -2.27 -10.15
C ASP A 188 -6.19 -2.92 -9.07
N LEU A 189 -5.39 -2.08 -8.39
CA LEU A 189 -4.39 -2.42 -7.36
C LEU A 189 -3.24 -3.37 -7.77
N LYS A 190 -3.34 -4.08 -8.90
CA LYS A 190 -2.24 -4.85 -9.50
C LYS A 190 -1.21 -3.96 -10.19
N LYS A 191 0.05 -4.38 -10.10
CA LYS A 191 1.25 -3.79 -10.69
C LYS A 191 1.77 -4.81 -11.70
N GLU A 192 1.92 -4.45 -12.96
CA GLU A 192 2.14 -5.39 -14.07
C GLU A 192 3.19 -4.87 -15.05
N TRP A 193 4.08 -5.74 -15.54
CA TRP A 193 5.09 -5.37 -16.55
C TRP A 193 4.54 -5.53 -17.97
N SER A 194 4.44 -4.43 -18.72
CA SER A 194 3.84 -4.43 -20.08
C SER A 194 4.58 -5.30 -21.11
N CYS A 195 5.77 -5.81 -20.79
CA CYS A 195 6.59 -6.65 -21.67
C CYS A 195 6.34 -8.16 -21.50
N CYS A 196 5.74 -8.60 -20.38
CA CYS A 196 5.56 -10.02 -20.09
C CYS A 196 4.28 -10.36 -19.30
N GLY A 197 3.49 -9.38 -18.87
CA GLY A 197 2.28 -9.60 -18.06
C GLY A 197 2.57 -10.11 -16.64
N ALA A 198 3.84 -10.17 -16.23
CA ALA A 198 4.20 -10.51 -14.85
C ALA A 198 3.62 -9.45 -13.90
N ARG A 199 2.84 -9.90 -12.91
CA ARG A 199 2.02 -9.05 -12.05
C ARG A 199 2.19 -9.38 -10.57
N SER A 200 2.12 -8.36 -9.72
CA SER A 200 1.96 -8.52 -8.26
C SER A 200 1.00 -7.48 -7.69
N TYR A 201 0.47 -7.75 -6.50
CA TYR A 201 -0.35 -6.82 -5.73
C TYR A 201 0.47 -6.04 -4.69
N ASP A 202 1.63 -6.56 -4.26
CA ASP A 202 2.57 -5.83 -3.40
C ASP A 202 3.64 -5.08 -4.22
N TRP A 203 4.24 -4.04 -3.65
CA TRP A 203 5.30 -3.27 -4.31
C TRP A 203 6.67 -3.97 -4.27
N ASP A 204 7.01 -4.62 -3.17
CA ASP A 204 8.31 -5.29 -3.02
C ASP A 204 8.36 -6.53 -3.94
N ASP A 205 7.30 -7.35 -3.90
CA ASP A 205 7.09 -8.46 -4.83
C ASP A 205 7.16 -8.02 -6.30
N PHE A 206 6.57 -6.87 -6.64
CA PHE A 206 6.58 -6.34 -8.02
C PHE A 206 8.00 -6.02 -8.52
N MET A 207 8.85 -5.50 -7.63
CA MET A 207 10.27 -5.22 -7.92
C MET A 207 11.13 -6.49 -7.91
N ALA A 208 10.70 -7.53 -7.19
CA ALA A 208 11.32 -8.86 -7.16
C ALA A 208 10.88 -9.78 -8.32
N LEU A 209 9.90 -9.39 -9.16
CA LEU A 209 9.42 -10.20 -10.28
C LEU A 209 10.55 -10.62 -11.24
N PRO A 210 10.48 -11.85 -11.80
CA PRO A 210 11.51 -12.37 -12.69
C PRO A 210 11.57 -11.57 -14.00
N LYS A 211 12.77 -11.08 -14.28
CA LYS A 211 13.09 -10.23 -15.43
C LYS A 211 12.98 -11.03 -16.73
N CYS A 212 12.23 -10.52 -17.69
CA CYS A 212 11.78 -11.29 -18.85
C CYS A 212 12.63 -11.15 -20.12
N LYS A 213 13.58 -10.22 -20.16
CA LYS A 213 14.52 -10.04 -21.27
C LYS A 213 15.97 -10.14 -20.81
N THR A 214 16.83 -10.55 -21.73
CA THR A 214 18.29 -10.63 -21.59
C THR A 214 18.95 -9.87 -22.73
N GLY A 215 20.05 -9.18 -22.46
CA GLY A 215 20.86 -8.50 -23.46
C GLY A 215 22.11 -7.86 -22.86
N LYS A 216 22.72 -6.91 -23.57
CA LYS A 216 23.77 -6.04 -23.06
C LYS A 216 23.25 -4.99 -22.07
N HIS A 217 24.14 -4.46 -21.25
CA HIS A 217 23.85 -3.30 -20.41
C HIS A 217 23.93 -1.99 -21.23
N GLU A 218 22.88 -1.17 -21.15
CA GLU A 218 22.88 0.19 -21.69
C GLU A 218 23.21 1.24 -20.62
N PRO A 219 24.02 2.27 -20.91
CA PRO A 219 24.45 3.23 -19.91
C PRO A 219 23.35 4.27 -19.63
N LYS A 220 23.12 4.57 -18.35
CA LYS A 220 22.20 5.62 -17.95
C LYS A 220 22.77 6.99 -18.31
N MET A 221 22.19 7.63 -19.33
CA MET A 221 22.57 8.99 -19.72
C MET A 221 22.08 10.02 -18.69
N VAL A 222 22.93 11.00 -18.37
CA VAL A 222 22.62 12.17 -17.54
C VAL A 222 23.02 13.44 -18.28
N LYS A 223 22.40 14.57 -17.92
CA LYS A 223 22.83 15.88 -18.43
C LYS A 223 24.23 16.19 -17.87
N ALA A 224 25.11 16.74 -18.70
CA ALA A 224 26.33 17.36 -18.19
C ALA A 224 25.97 18.46 -17.17
N ALA A 225 26.72 18.51 -16.06
CA ALA A 225 26.60 19.54 -15.03
C ALA A 225 27.50 20.74 -15.37
#